data_AF-A0A1V5WU33-F1
#
_entry.id   AF-A0A1V5WU33-F1
#
_cell.length_a   1.000
_cell.length_b   1.000
_cell.length_c   1.000
_cell.angle_alpha   90.00
_cell.angle_beta   90.00
_cell.angle_gamma   90.00
#
_symmetry.space_group_name_H-M   'P 1'
#
loop_
_entity.id
_entity.type
_entity.pdbx_description
1 polymer ?
#
loop_
_entity_poly.entity_id
_entity_poly.type
_entity_poly.pdbx_seq_one_letter_code
_entity_poly.pdbx_strand_id
1 'polypeptide(L)' 'MEEETYKKEVAMCKELSQNNNGKCNWGECDKCGVIPLLHKLRTGEALEKDEEIERLKKEVLSPKRSQ' A
#
# COMPACT_ATOMS: atom_id res chain seq x y z
N MET A 1 8.73 1.85 -12.41
CA MET A 1 7.29 2.02 -12.65
C MET A 1 7.02 3.50 -12.74
N GLU A 2 6.25 3.95 -13.72
CA GLU A 2 5.88 5.36 -13.84
C GLU A 2 5.08 5.85 -12.61
N GLU A 3 5.31 7.10 -12.21
CA GLU A 3 4.72 7.66 -11.00
C GLU A 3 3.18 7.65 -11.03
N GLU A 4 2.57 7.93 -12.18
CA GLU A 4 1.12 7.88 -12.33
C GLU A 4 0.55 6.49 -12.08
N THR A 5 1.17 5.45 -12.64
CA THR A 5 0.75 4.06 -12.43
C THR A 5 0.85 3.71 -10.96
N TYR A 6 1.98 4.02 -10.31
CA TYR A 6 2.14 3.79 -8.88
C TYR A 6 1.04 4.47 -8.05
N LYS A 7 0.74 5.74 -8.32
CA LYS A 7 -0.31 6.49 -7.62
C LYS A 7 -1.68 5.84 -7.81
N LYS A 8 -2.02 5.39 -9.02
CA LYS A 8 -3.29 4.71 -9.33
C LYS A 8 -3.40 3.37 -8.57
N GLU A 9 -2.36 2.54 -8.60
CA GLU A 9 -2.35 1.24 -7.90
C GLU A 9 -2.47 1.40 -6.38
N VAL A 10 -1.72 2.34 -5.80
CA VAL A 10 -1.76 2.66 -4.36
C VAL A 10 -3.12 3.23 -3.95
N ALA A 11 -3.72 4.09 -4.77
CA ALA A 11 -5.05 4.63 -4.53
C ALA A 11 -6.11 3.52 -4.52
N MET A 12 -6.02 2.56 -5.45
CA MET A 12 -6.93 1.41 -5.51
C MET A 12 -6.79 0.52 -4.26
N CYS A 13 -5.57 0.22 -3.82
CA CYS A 13 -5.34 -0.54 -2.59
C CYS A 13 -5.97 0.15 -1.37
N LYS A 14 -5.80 1.47 -1.28
CA LYS A 14 -6.37 2.29 -0.22
C LYS A 14 -7.90 2.27 -0.24
N GLU A 15 -8.51 2.52 -1.40
CA GLU A 15 -9.96 2.56 -1.57
C GLU A 15 -10.60 1.21 -1.21
N LEU A 16 -10.07 0.11 -1.74
CA LEU A 16 -10.58 -1.24 -1.46
C LEU A 16 -10.44 -1.58 0.03
N SER A 17 -9.29 -1.28 0.63
CA SER A 17 -9.07 -1.52 2.06
C SER A 17 -10.05 -0.71 2.93
N GLN A 18 -10.40 0.52 2.54
CA GLN A 18 -11.32 1.36 3.30
C GLN A 18 -12.78 0.88 3.14
N ASN A 19 -13.17 0.54 1.92
CA ASN A 19 -14.55 0.13 1.63
C ASN A 19 -14.88 -1.27 2.16
N ASN A 20 -13.87 -2.14 2.33
CA ASN A 20 -14.06 -3.54 2.72
C ASN A 20 -13.42 -3.87 4.08
N ASN A 21 -13.36 -2.91 5.01
CA ASN A 21 -12.91 -3.12 6.40
C ASN A 21 -11.53 -3.81 6.51
N GLY A 22 -10.53 -3.27 5.80
CA GLY A 22 -9.15 -3.76 5.81
C GLY A 22 -8.89 -4.94 4.88
N LYS A 23 -9.78 -5.23 3.93
CA LYS A 23 -9.68 -6.38 3.02
C LYS A 23 -9.81 -5.98 1.56
N CYS A 24 -9.43 -6.86 0.66
CA CYS A 24 -9.76 -6.79 -0.76
C CYS A 24 -9.97 -8.20 -1.31
N ASN A 25 -10.20 -8.34 -2.62
CA ASN A 25 -10.39 -9.65 -3.26
C ASN A 25 -9.20 -10.61 -3.10
N TRP A 26 -8.04 -10.11 -2.64
CA TRP A 26 -6.82 -10.86 -2.47
C TRP A 26 -6.53 -11.21 -1.00
N GLY A 27 -7.42 -10.85 -0.06
CA GLY A 27 -7.29 -11.16 1.36
C GLY A 27 -7.19 -9.92 2.25
N GLU A 28 -6.42 -10.03 3.33
CA GLU A 28 -6.25 -8.98 4.34
C GLU A 28 -5.14 -8.00 3.92
N CYS A 29 -5.45 -6.71 3.89
CA CYS A 29 -4.55 -5.68 3.36
C CYS A 29 -3.31 -5.45 4.23
N ASP A 30 -3.40 -5.70 5.54
CA ASP A 30 -2.28 -5.61 6.50
C ASP A 30 -1.22 -6.70 6.27
N LYS A 31 -1.64 -7.90 5.85
CA LYS A 31 -0.77 -9.04 5.53
C LYS A 31 -0.32 -9.07 4.06
N CYS A 32 -0.74 -8.09 3.26
CA CYS A 32 -0.48 -8.06 1.83
C CYS A 32 0.93 -7.58 1.48
N GLY A 33 1.60 -8.26 0.54
CA GLY A 33 2.92 -7.90 0.01
C GLY A 33 2.90 -6.91 -1.17
N VAL A 34 1.72 -6.51 -1.65
CA VAL A 34 1.58 -5.65 -2.85
C VAL A 34 2.16 -4.26 -2.63
N ILE A 35 1.91 -3.62 -1.48
CA ILE A 35 2.41 -2.25 -1.22
C ILE A 35 3.96 -2.20 -1.24
N PRO A 36 4.69 -3.07 -0.52
CA PRO A 36 6.15 -3.15 -0.63
C PRO A 36 6.64 -3.46 -2.05
N LEU A 37 5.93 -4.33 -2.78
CA LEU A 37 6.27 -4.64 -4.17
C LEU A 37 6.12 -3.41 -5.07
N LEU A 38 5.01 -2.67 -4.97
CA LEU A 38 4.79 -1.43 -5.73
C LEU A 38 5.87 -0.40 -5.41
N HIS A 39 6.28 -0.28 -4.15
CA HIS A 39 7.38 0.60 -3.75
C HIS A 39 8.67 0.20 -4.44
N LYS A 40 9.07 -1.07 -4.36
CA LYS A 40 10.26 -1.59 -5.06
C LYS A 40 10.20 -1.36 -6.56
N LEU A 41 9.04 -1.57 -7.19
CA LEU A 41 8.88 -1.33 -8.64
C LEU A 41 9.01 0.15 -9.00
N ARG A 42 8.71 1.08 -8.07
CA ARG A 42 8.87 2.52 -8.26
C ARG A 42 10.30 2.99 -8.00
N THR A 43 10.90 2.59 -6.88
CA THR A 43 12.18 3.11 -6.39
C THR A 43 13.38 2.28 -6.81
N GLY A 44 13.17 1.01 -7.17
CA GLY A 44 14.23 0.02 -7.36
C GLY A 44 14.70 -0.62 -6.06
N GLU A 45 14.22 -0.15 -4.90
CA GLU A 45 14.72 -0.56 -3.58
C GLU A 45 13.78 -1.56 -2.91
N ALA A 46 14.34 -2.67 -2.42
CA ALA A 46 13.61 -3.61 -1.60
C ALA A 46 13.71 -3.19 -0.12
N LEU A 47 12.57 -3.04 0.54
CA LEU A 47 12.53 -2.87 1.99
C LEU A 47 12.73 -4.25 2.63
N GLU A 48 13.81 -4.40 3.41
CA GLU A 48 14.14 -5.67 4.08
C GLU A 48 13.73 -5.69 5.56
N LYS A 49 13.47 -4.52 6.14
CA LYS A 49 13.08 -4.39 7.55
C LYS A 49 11.57 -4.34 7.70
N ASP A 50 11.05 -5.17 8.59
CA ASP A 50 9.61 -5.22 8.91
C ASP A 50 9.07 -3.85 9.34
N GLU A 51 9.82 -3.08 10.11
CA GLU A 51 9.41 -1.75 10.56
C GLU A 51 9.18 -0.76 9.40
N GLU A 52 10.01 -0.84 8.35
CA GLU A 52 9.89 0.02 7.17
C GLU A 52 8.69 -0.39 6.32
N ILE A 53 8.47 -1.69 6.18
CA ILE A 53 7.31 -2.27 5.50
C ILE A 53 6.03 -1.84 6.20
N GLU A 54 5.96 -1.97 7.51
CA GLU A 54 4.79 -1.61 8.30
C GLU A 54 4.51 -0.10 8.29
N ARG A 55 5.56 0.73 8.31
CA ARG A 55 5.42 2.19 8.15
C ARG A 55 4.84 2.53 6.78
N LEU A 56 5.39 1.96 5.71
CA LEU A 56 4.90 2.19 4.34
C LEU A 56 3.44 1.76 4.18
N LYS A 57 3.08 0.57 4.67
CA LYS A 57 1.69 0.08 4.64
C LYS A 57 0.76 1.04 5.37
N LYS A 58 1.15 1.52 6.56
CA LYS A 58 0.36 2.51 7.30
C LYS A 58 0.21 3.82 6.54
N GLU A 59 1.26 4.35 5.93
CA GLU A 59 1.18 5.59 5.14
C GLU A 59 0.18 5.46 3.97
N VAL A 60 0.17 4.30 3.30
CA VAL A 60 -0.73 4.02 2.18
C VAL A 60 -2.16 3.79 2.65
N LEU A 61 -2.36 2.89 3.61
CA LEU A 61 -3.68 2.38 4.01
C LEU A 61 -4.38 3.28 5.04
N SER A 62 -3.65 4.15 5.74
CA SER A 62 -4.28 5.02 6.75
C SER A 62 -5.30 5.96 6.09
N PRO A 63 -6.50 6.09 6.68
CA PRO A 63 -7.41 7.16 6.30
C PRO A 63 -6.68 8.48 6.54
N LYS A 64 -6.67 9.39 5.54
CA LYS A 64 -6.34 10.78 5.85
C LYS A 64 -7.44 11.22 6.80
N ARG A 65 -7.11 11.48 8.07
CA ARG A 65 -8.02 12.24 8.93
C ARG A 65 -8.30 13.53 8.17
N SER A 66 -9.55 13.72 7.78
CA SER A 66 -10.06 15.02 7.37
C SER A 66 -9.73 15.98 8.52
N GLN A 67 -8.79 16.90 8.27
CA GLN A 67 -8.66 18.13 9.04
C GLN A 67 -9.51 19.18 8.31
#